data_AF-A0A7V8IPQ6-F1
#
_entry.id   AF-A0A7V8IPQ6-F1
#
_cell.length_a   1.000
_cell.length_b   1.000
_cell.length_c   1.000
_cell.angle_alpha   90.00
_cell.angle_beta   90.00
_cell.angle_gamma   90.00
#
_symmetry.space_group_name_H-M   'P 1'
#
loop_
_entity.id
_entity.type
_entity.pdbx_description
1 polymer ?
#
loop_
_entity_poly.entity_id
_entity_poly.type
_entity_poly.pdbx_seq_one_letter_code
_entity_poly.pdbx_strand_id
1 'polypeptide(L)'
;MSKSKKIIIDNDNPEWTDEIFAKSIDVRGKSLVEAANALRRARGKQIEPKKIPISIRLSENVISHFKAGGMGWQSRIEQALQDVIAGK
;
A
#
# COMPACT_ATOMS: atom_id res chain seq x y z
N MET A 1 -7.52 12.26 51.25
CA MET A 1 -6.96 10.88 51.26
C MET A 1 -6.64 10.49 49.82
N SER A 2 -5.36 10.46 49.44
CA SER A 2 -4.95 10.09 48.08
C SER A 2 -5.20 8.60 47.88
N LYS A 3 -5.98 8.22 46.87
CA LYS A 3 -6.20 6.81 46.53
C LYS A 3 -4.86 6.25 46.07
N SER A 4 -4.33 5.27 46.80
CA SER A 4 -3.18 4.49 46.38
C SER A 4 -3.49 3.84 45.02
N LYS A 5 -2.66 4.12 44.03
CA LYS A 5 -2.81 3.58 42.67
C LYS A 5 -2.58 2.08 42.74
N LYS A 6 -3.65 1.28 42.64
CA LYS A 6 -3.56 -0.19 42.61
C LYS A 6 -2.78 -0.57 41.35
N ILE A 7 -1.57 -1.08 41.53
CA ILE A 7 -0.76 -1.60 40.41
C ILE A 7 -1.38 -2.94 40.02
N ILE A 8 -1.87 -3.03 38.79
CA ILE A 8 -2.40 -4.26 38.21
C ILE A 8 -1.27 -4.83 37.35
N ILE A 9 -0.72 -5.97 37.76
CA ILE A 9 0.31 -6.68 37.01
C ILE A 9 -0.42 -7.71 36.14
N ASP A 10 -0.23 -7.64 34.83
CA ASP A 10 -0.73 -8.62 33.88
C ASP A 10 0.24 -9.80 33.81
N ASN A 11 -0.19 -10.98 34.27
CA ASN A 11 0.64 -12.18 34.34
C ASN A 11 0.74 -12.90 32.98
N ASP A 12 -0.05 -12.49 31.98
CA ASP A 12 0.00 -13.01 30.62
C ASP A 12 0.94 -12.20 29.71
N ASN A 13 1.47 -11.06 30.19
CA ASN A 13 2.43 -10.28 29.44
C ASN A 13 3.81 -10.97 29.43
N PRO A 14 4.34 -11.38 28.27
CA PRO A 14 5.62 -12.08 28.20
C PRO A 14 6.78 -11.16 28.60
N GLU A 15 7.83 -11.78 29.13
CA GLU A 15 9.09 -11.09 29.41
C GLU A 15 9.74 -10.60 28.11
N TRP A 16 10.24 -9.36 28.14
CA TRP A 16 10.94 -8.78 27.00
C TRP A 16 12.37 -9.34 26.94
N THR A 17 12.62 -10.23 25.98
CA THR A 17 13.94 -10.82 25.76
C THR A 17 14.85 -9.88 24.97
N ASP A 18 16.16 -10.11 25.04
CA ASP A 18 17.18 -9.33 24.31
C ASP A 18 16.93 -9.31 22.79
N GLU A 19 16.40 -10.40 22.25
CA GLU A 19 16.02 -10.48 20.83
C GLU A 19 14.88 -9.53 20.46
N ILE A 20 13.93 -9.31 21.39
CA ILE A 20 12.82 -8.37 21.22
C ILE A 20 13.37 -6.95 21.22
N PHE A 21 14.30 -6.64 22.12
CA PHE A 21 14.97 -5.34 22.14
C PHE A 21 15.79 -5.10 20.88
N ALA A 22 16.53 -6.10 20.38
CA ALA A 22 17.33 -5.99 19.16
C ALA A 22 16.48 -5.67 17.92
N LYS A 23 15.21 -6.11 17.88
CA LYS A 23 14.26 -5.83 16.77
C LYS A 23 13.46 -4.54 16.97
N SER A 24 13.58 -3.89 18.12
CA SER A 24 12.83 -2.68 18.45
C SER A 24 13.43 -1.43 17.80
N ILE A 25 12.62 -0.40 17.62
CA ILE A 25 13.07 0.90 17.12
C ILE A 25 13.33 1.80 18.33
N ASP A 26 14.60 2.17 18.56
CA ASP A 26 14.92 3.18 19.56
C ASP A 26 14.51 4.56 19.03
N VAL A 27 13.65 5.24 19.79
CA VAL A 27 13.13 6.59 19.47
C VAL A 27 13.64 7.64 20.46
N ARG A 28 14.50 7.27 21.41
CA ARG A 28 15.09 8.23 22.36
C ARG A 28 15.97 9.23 21.60
N GLY A 29 15.82 10.51 21.92
CA GLY A 29 16.56 11.61 21.28
C GLY A 29 16.10 11.96 19.85
N LYS A 30 15.11 11.25 19.29
CA LYS A 30 14.50 11.59 18.01
C LYS A 30 13.37 12.59 18.20
N SER A 31 13.19 13.49 17.25
CA SER A 31 11.99 14.32 17.17
C SER A 31 10.75 13.46 16.92
N LEU A 32 9.57 14.00 17.24
CA LEU A 32 8.29 13.30 17.03
C LEU A 32 8.12 12.86 15.56
N VAL A 33 8.59 13.68 14.61
CA VAL A 33 8.52 13.40 13.17
C VAL A 33 9.46 12.26 12.77
N GLU A 34 10.68 12.22 13.30
CA GLU A 34 11.65 11.15 13.03
C GLU A 34 11.21 9.81 13.63
N ALA A 35 10.67 9.83 14.84
CA ALA A 35 10.09 8.65 15.47
C ALA A 35 8.90 8.11 14.65
N ALA A 36 8.00 9.00 14.21
CA ALA A 36 6.86 8.63 13.37
C ALA A 36 7.31 8.03 12.03
N ASN A 37 8.32 8.60 11.38
CA ASN A 37 8.85 8.06 10.13
C ASN A 37 9.52 6.70 10.30
N ALA A 38 10.30 6.50 11.37
CA ALA A 38 10.92 5.21 11.66
C ALA A 38 9.89 4.10 11.91
N LEU A 39 8.74 4.45 12.50
CA LEU A 39 7.63 3.53 12.75
C LEU A 39 6.74 3.31 11.51
N ARG A 40 6.83 4.17 10.49
CA ARG A 40 5.94 4.14 9.33
C ARG A 40 6.37 3.06 8.33
N ARG A 41 5.71 1.90 8.36
CA ARG A 41 5.71 0.94 7.23
C ARG A 41 4.93 1.53 6.05
N ALA A 42 5.54 2.45 5.32
CA ALA A 42 4.94 3.01 4.11
C ALA A 42 5.25 2.12 2.92
N ARG A 43 4.23 1.83 2.10
CA ARG A 43 4.44 1.42 0.71
C ARG A 43 5.27 2.53 0.07
N GLY A 44 6.37 2.17 -0.60
CA GLY A 44 7.27 3.13 -1.24
C GLY A 44 6.50 4.09 -2.15
N LYS A 45 7.08 5.27 -2.40
CA LYS A 45 6.51 6.27 -3.31
C LYS A 45 6.10 5.57 -4.62
N GLN A 46 4.84 5.68 -5.02
CA GLN A 46 4.38 5.12 -6.30
C GLN A 46 5.23 5.76 -7.40
N ILE A 47 6.13 4.97 -7.98
CA ILE A 47 7.25 5.49 -8.78
C ILE A 47 6.76 6.24 -10.02
N GLU A 48 5.61 5.86 -10.59
CA GLU A 48 4.88 6.64 -11.58
C GLU A 48 3.56 5.90 -11.91
N PRO A 49 2.43 6.58 -12.18
CA PRO A 49 1.29 5.93 -12.81
C PRO A 49 1.65 5.61 -14.26
N LYS A 50 1.95 4.33 -14.56
CA LYS A 50 2.27 3.87 -15.93
C LYS A 50 1.15 4.12 -16.96
N LYS A 51 -0.05 4.46 -16.50
CA LYS A 51 -1.25 4.65 -17.33
C LYS A 51 -1.89 5.98 -16.99
N ILE A 52 -2.13 6.79 -18.02
CA ILE A 52 -2.82 8.07 -17.90
C ILE A 52 -4.32 7.80 -18.16
N PRO A 53 -5.21 8.05 -17.20
CA PRO A 53 -6.65 7.89 -17.43
C PRO A 53 -7.13 8.99 -18.38
N ILE A 54 -7.57 8.60 -19.57
CA ILE A 54 -8.15 9.50 -20.56
C ILE A 54 -9.58 9.07 -20.91
N SER A 55 -10.43 10.06 -21.23
CA SER A 55 -11.76 9.79 -21.76
C SER A 55 -11.70 9.78 -23.28
N ILE A 56 -11.87 8.61 -23.89
CA ILE A 56 -11.93 8.44 -25.35
C ILE A 56 -13.29 7.88 -25.76
N ARG A 57 -13.75 8.26 -26.95
CA ARG A 57 -14.94 7.66 -27.57
C ARG A 57 -14.50 6.56 -28.52
N LEU A 58 -15.07 5.38 -28.34
CA LEU A 58 -14.86 4.21 -29.20
C LEU A 58 -16.21 3.81 -29.80
N SER A 59 -16.17 3.16 -30.96
CA SER A 59 -17.38 2.67 -31.62
C SER A 59 -18.05 1.54 -30.82
N GLU A 60 -19.38 1.42 -30.97
CA GLU A 60 -20.21 0.43 -30.26
C GLU A 60 -19.71 -1.00 -30.45
N ASN A 61 -19.32 -1.36 -31.68
CA ASN A 61 -18.81 -2.69 -32.02
C ASN A 61 -17.51 -3.04 -31.28
N VAL A 62 -16.60 -2.07 -31.10
CA VAL A 62 -15.33 -2.26 -30.39
C VAL A 62 -15.59 -2.51 -28.91
N ILE A 63 -16.39 -1.65 -28.26
CA ILE A 63 -16.71 -1.81 -26.84
C ILE A 63 -17.45 -3.12 -26.59
N SER A 64 -18.42 -3.47 -27.44
CA SER A 64 -19.18 -4.71 -27.33
C SER A 64 -18.30 -5.95 -27.43
N HIS A 65 -17.38 -5.97 -28.41
CA HIS A 65 -16.43 -7.06 -28.59
C HIS A 65 -15.55 -7.28 -27.35
N PHE A 66 -14.94 -6.23 -26.82
CA PHE A 66 -14.06 -6.36 -25.66
C PHE A 66 -14.83 -6.71 -24.38
N LYS A 67 -16.00 -6.09 -24.14
CA LYS A 67 -16.85 -6.37 -22.97
C LYS A 67 -17.39 -7.80 -22.95
N ALA A 68 -17.69 -8.39 -24.11
CA ALA A 68 -18.15 -9.77 -24.20
C ALA A 68 -17.17 -10.78 -23.59
N GLY A 69 -15.86 -10.47 -23.62
CA GLY A 69 -14.83 -11.27 -22.96
C GLY A 69 -14.76 -11.13 -21.43
N GLY A 70 -15.69 -10.42 -20.80
CA GLY A 70 -15.80 -10.30 -19.34
C GLY A 70 -14.69 -9.49 -18.67
N MET A 71 -14.36 -9.85 -17.42
CA MET A 71 -13.37 -9.15 -16.60
C MET A 71 -12.04 -8.97 -17.34
N GLY A 72 -11.41 -7.80 -17.16
CA GLY A 72 -10.13 -7.48 -17.82
C GLY A 72 -10.27 -6.93 -19.26
N TRP A 73 -11.48 -6.65 -19.75
CA TRP A 73 -11.67 -6.09 -21.10
C TRP A 73 -10.90 -4.80 -21.37
N GLN A 74 -10.74 -3.93 -20.35
CA GLN A 74 -9.92 -2.72 -20.44
C GLN A 74 -8.42 -3.01 -20.60
N SER A 75 -7.93 -4.11 -20.04
CA SER A 75 -6.53 -4.51 -20.23
C SER A 75 -6.30 -5.15 -21.60
N ARG A 76 -7.29 -5.89 -22.12
CA ARG A 76 -7.23 -6.44 -23.48
C ARG A 76 -7.24 -5.35 -24.55
N ILE A 77 -8.06 -4.30 -24.39
CA ILE A 77 -8.07 -3.19 -25.35
C ILE A 77 -6.76 -2.40 -25.30
N GLU A 78 -6.19 -2.19 -24.10
CA GLU A 78 -4.86 -1.60 -23.93
C GLU A 78 -3.78 -2.42 -24.67
N GLN A 79 -3.77 -3.75 -24.52
CA GLN A 79 -2.83 -4.63 -25.21
C GLN A 79 -2.96 -4.53 -26.73
N ALA A 80 -4.19 -4.55 -27.26
CA ALA A 80 -4.42 -4.39 -28.69
C ALA A 80 -3.87 -3.06 -29.23
N LEU A 81 -3.99 -1.97 -28.45
CA LEU A 81 -3.41 -0.67 -28.83
C LEU A 81 -1.88 -0.70 -28.79
N GLN A 82 -1.28 -1.39 -27.83
CA GLN A 82 0.18 -1.56 -27.74
C GLN A 82 0.72 -2.41 -28.90
N ASP A 83 0.03 -3.48 -29.28
CA ASP A 83 0.39 -4.33 -30.42
C ASP A 83 0.38 -3.54 -31.73
N VAL A 84 -0.60 -2.65 -31.91
CA VAL A 84 -0.66 -1.72 -33.06
C VAL A 84 0.50 -0.73 -33.06
N ILE A 85 0.97 -0.28 -31.90
CA ILE A 85 2.15 0.60 -31.80
C ILE A 85 3.44 -0.18 -32.10
N ALA A 86 3.58 -1.39 -31.58
CA ALA A 86 4.78 -2.22 -31.74
C ALA A 86 4.94 -2.76 -33.17
N GLY A 87 3.84 -2.98 -33.89
CA GLY A 87 3.84 -3.38 -35.29
C GLY A 87 3.86 -2.21 -36.29
N LYS A 88 4.03 -0.97 -35.83
CA LYS A 88 4.11 0.23 -36.66
C LYS A 88 5.53 0.71 -36.87
#